data_AF-A0A920TPJ6-F1
#
_entry.id   AF-A0A920TPJ6-F1
#
_cell.length_a   1.000
_cell.length_b   1.000
_cell.length_c   1.000
_cell.angle_alpha   90.00
_cell.angle_beta   90.00
_cell.angle_gamma   90.00
#
_symmetry.space_group_name_H-M   'P 1'
#
loop_
_entity.id
_entity.type
_entity.pdbx_description
1 polymer ?
#
loop_
_entity_poly.entity_id
_entity_poly.type
_entity_poly.pdbx_seq_one_letter_code
_entity_poly.pdbx_strand_id
1 'polypeptide(L)'
;MDNPQIYYEGNPLPKYDIVIPRVGASITPYGLAVTRQFLLTGAISLNEPQAIANSRDKLMAHQLLASAGIDIPVTGFASSSKDTKGIIDTVGSTPLIIKLAESSQGRGVILAETKKAAETVISAFRGLKAHFLVQEFIEESKGEDIRCLVVGGR
;
A
#
# COMPACT_ATOMS: atom_id res chain seq x y z
N MET A 1 4.89 -33.13 -11.37
CA MET A 1 5.06 -32.01 -10.42
C MET A 1 4.52 -32.53 -9.11
N ASP A 2 5.43 -32.88 -8.22
CA ASP A 2 5.15 -33.86 -7.17
C ASP A 2 4.48 -33.20 -5.96
N ASN A 3 3.41 -33.86 -5.51
CA ASN A 3 2.52 -33.55 -4.38
C ASN A 3 2.98 -32.40 -3.44
N PRO A 4 2.62 -31.14 -3.72
CA PRO A 4 2.99 -30.01 -2.87
C PRO A 4 2.36 -30.16 -1.48
N GLN A 5 3.17 -29.99 -0.45
CA GLN A 5 2.77 -30.14 0.95
C GLN A 5 3.08 -28.87 1.75
N ILE A 6 2.33 -28.70 2.84
CA ILE A 6 2.52 -27.63 3.82
C ILE A 6 2.61 -28.28 5.18
N TYR A 7 3.58 -27.84 5.98
CA TYR A 7 3.79 -28.33 7.34
C TYR A 7 3.56 -27.21 8.34
N TYR A 8 2.97 -27.56 9.47
CA TYR A 8 2.82 -26.68 10.62
C TYR A 8 3.29 -27.43 11.87
N GLU A 9 4.26 -26.84 12.59
CA GLU A 9 4.85 -27.45 13.79
C GLU A 9 5.33 -28.90 13.57
N GLY A 10 5.95 -29.16 12.41
CA GLY A 10 6.48 -30.48 12.04
C GLY A 10 5.44 -31.47 11.53
N ASN A 11 4.15 -31.14 11.53
CA ASN A 11 3.08 -32.01 11.07
C ASN A 11 2.56 -31.58 9.68
N PRO A 12 2.28 -32.53 8.77
CA PRO A 12 1.68 -32.18 7.49
C PRO A 12 0.25 -31.68 7.71
N LEU A 13 -0.09 -30.57 7.07
CA LEU A 13 -1.45 -30.07 7.06
C LEU A 13 -2.34 -30.91 6.13
N PRO A 14 -3.64 -31.06 6.45
CA PRO A 14 -4.58 -31.69 5.53
C PRO A 14 -4.74 -30.83 4.26
N LYS A 15 -5.36 -31.43 3.24
CA LYS A 15 -5.80 -30.67 2.07
C LYS A 15 -6.92 -29.69 2.48
N TYR A 16 -6.83 -28.47 1.99
CA TYR A 16 -7.90 -27.47 2.11
C TYR A 16 -8.44 -27.13 0.73
N ASP A 17 -9.76 -26.96 0.64
CA ASP A 17 -10.41 -26.50 -0.59
C ASP A 17 -10.31 -24.97 -0.72
N ILE A 18 -10.32 -24.26 0.41
CA ILE A 18 -10.34 -22.80 0.49
C ILE A 18 -9.38 -22.33 1.59
N VAL A 19 -8.65 -21.25 1.33
CA VAL A 19 -7.80 -20.52 2.30
C VAL A 19 -8.20 -19.06 2.38
N ILE A 20 -8.29 -18.51 3.60
CA ILE A 20 -8.59 -17.08 3.85
C ILE A 20 -7.34 -16.43 4.47
N PRO A 21 -6.39 -15.94 3.67
CA PRO A 21 -5.16 -15.33 4.17
C PRO A 21 -5.41 -14.03 4.95
N ARG A 22 -5.02 -14.01 6.23
CA ARG A 22 -4.96 -12.82 7.09
C ARG A 22 -3.50 -12.40 7.33
N VAL A 23 -2.83 -11.98 6.26
CA VAL A 23 -1.40 -11.68 6.28
C VAL A 23 -1.13 -10.31 6.91
N GLY A 24 -0.45 -10.31 8.06
CA GLY A 24 0.02 -9.10 8.72
C GLY A 24 1.02 -8.31 7.86
N ALA A 25 1.00 -6.98 7.95
CA ALA A 25 1.84 -6.11 7.12
C ALA A 25 3.34 -6.40 7.24
N SER A 26 3.82 -6.76 8.45
CA SER A 26 5.23 -7.05 8.76
C SER A 26 5.77 -8.35 8.15
N ILE A 27 4.89 -9.26 7.71
CA ILE A 27 5.27 -10.58 7.20
C ILE A 27 4.78 -10.80 5.76
N THR A 28 4.44 -9.72 5.05
CA THR A 28 3.82 -9.79 3.72
C THR A 28 4.57 -10.72 2.76
N PRO A 29 5.90 -10.59 2.55
CA PRO A 29 6.60 -11.44 1.58
C PRO A 29 6.45 -12.94 1.87
N TYR A 30 6.59 -13.33 3.14
CA TYR A 30 6.47 -14.72 3.55
C TYR A 30 5.01 -15.20 3.55
N GLY A 31 4.07 -14.38 4.04
CA GLY A 31 2.64 -14.72 4.00
C GLY A 31 2.11 -14.92 2.58
N LEU A 32 2.59 -14.13 1.61
CA LEU A 32 2.30 -14.34 0.20
C LEU A 32 2.89 -15.65 -0.33
N ALA A 33 4.10 -16.01 0.08
CA ALA A 33 4.72 -17.29 -0.29
C ALA A 33 3.92 -18.49 0.25
N VAL A 34 3.52 -18.44 1.52
CA VAL A 34 2.65 -19.47 2.14
C VAL A 34 1.30 -19.56 1.42
N THR A 35 0.68 -18.42 1.09
CA THR A 35 -0.60 -18.39 0.36
C THR A 35 -0.46 -19.01 -1.04
N ARG A 36 0.63 -18.71 -1.77
CA ARG A 36 0.93 -19.35 -3.07
C ARG A 36 1.14 -20.86 -2.92
N GLN A 37 1.74 -21.32 -1.82
CA GLN A 37 1.89 -22.75 -1.57
C GLN A 37 0.53 -23.44 -1.42
N PHE A 38 -0.45 -22.82 -0.75
CA PHE A 38 -1.83 -23.34 -0.69
C PHE A 38 -2.49 -23.40 -2.08
N LEU A 39 -2.25 -22.42 -2.96
CA LEU A 39 -2.76 -22.50 -4.32
C LEU A 39 -2.16 -23.70 -5.09
N LEU A 40 -0.88 -24.00 -4.87
CA LEU A 40 -0.23 -25.17 -5.47
C LEU A 40 -0.81 -26.49 -4.97
N THR A 41 -1.37 -26.55 -3.76
CA THR A 41 -2.10 -27.74 -3.26
C THR A 41 -3.52 -27.88 -3.82
N GLY A 42 -3.95 -26.93 -4.66
CA GLY A 42 -5.27 -26.90 -5.29
C GLY A 42 -6.34 -26.14 -4.51
N ALA A 43 -5.97 -25.44 -3.43
CA ALA A 43 -6.90 -24.58 -2.69
C ALA A 43 -7.19 -23.29 -3.46
N ILE A 44 -8.37 -22.70 -3.22
CA ILE A 44 -8.73 -21.35 -3.68
C ILE A 44 -8.43 -20.33 -2.58
N SER A 45 -7.89 -19.15 -2.92
CA SER A 45 -7.52 -18.11 -1.94
C SER A 45 -8.45 -16.89 -1.95
N LEU A 46 -8.87 -16.45 -0.76
CA LEU A 46 -9.68 -15.23 -0.57
C LEU A 46 -8.98 -14.27 0.42
N ASN A 47 -8.14 -13.34 -0.01
CA ASN A 47 -7.86 -12.87 -1.37
C ASN A 47 -6.66 -13.56 -2.04
N GLU A 48 -6.55 -13.42 -3.36
CA GLU A 48 -5.40 -13.88 -4.15
C GLU A 48 -4.08 -13.21 -3.68
N PRO A 49 -2.94 -13.93 -3.71
CA PRO A 49 -1.64 -13.38 -3.31
C PRO A 49 -1.29 -12.07 -4.04
N GLN A 50 -1.57 -11.97 -5.34
CA GLN A 50 -1.29 -10.77 -6.11
C GLN A 50 -2.17 -9.59 -5.68
N ALA A 51 -3.46 -9.84 -5.38
CA ALA A 51 -4.36 -8.80 -4.88
C ALA A 51 -3.91 -8.28 -3.50
N ILE A 52 -3.45 -9.18 -2.62
CA ILE A 52 -2.85 -8.80 -1.34
C ILE A 52 -1.60 -7.94 -1.57
N ALA A 53 -0.69 -8.36 -2.46
CA ALA A 53 0.52 -7.61 -2.79
C ALA A 53 0.20 -6.21 -3.31
N ASN A 54 -0.70 -6.09 -4.28
CA ASN A 54 -1.13 -4.82 -4.86
C ASN A 54 -1.75 -3.90 -3.80
N SER A 55 -2.50 -4.44 -2.84
CA SER A 55 -3.09 -3.64 -1.74
C SER A 55 -2.06 -3.12 -0.72
N ARG A 56 -0.86 -3.73 -0.66
CA ARG A 56 0.22 -3.35 0.27
C ARG A 56 1.11 -2.27 -0.32
N ASP A 57 1.26 -2.27 -1.63
CA ASP A 57 1.99 -1.23 -2.35
C ASP A 57 1.05 -0.04 -2.62
N LYS A 58 1.28 1.05 -1.87
CA LYS A 58 0.49 2.28 -2.01
C LYS A 58 0.56 2.86 -3.41
N LEU A 59 1.73 2.83 -4.07
CA LEU A 59 1.88 3.39 -5.42
C LEU A 59 1.09 2.55 -6.42
N MET A 60 1.29 1.24 -6.40
CA MET A 60 0.56 0.33 -7.29
C MET A 60 -0.95 0.42 -7.08
N ALA A 61 -1.41 0.49 -5.83
CA ALA A 61 -2.84 0.66 -5.52
C ALA A 61 -3.41 1.95 -6.13
N HIS A 62 -2.72 3.09 -6.00
CA HIS A 62 -3.19 4.35 -6.60
C HIS A 62 -3.19 4.29 -8.13
N GLN A 63 -2.16 3.68 -8.74
CA GLN A 63 -2.08 3.50 -10.19
C GLN A 63 -3.22 2.62 -10.72
N LEU A 64 -3.56 1.54 -10.01
CA LEU A 64 -4.68 0.68 -10.38
C LEU A 64 -6.02 1.43 -10.28
N LEU A 65 -6.26 2.17 -9.21
CA LEU A 65 -7.47 2.99 -9.04
C LEU A 65 -7.59 4.03 -10.17
N ALA A 66 -6.51 4.78 -10.44
CA ALA A 66 -6.47 5.75 -11.53
C ALA A 66 -6.72 5.10 -12.90
N SER A 67 -6.11 3.93 -13.16
CA SER A 67 -6.30 3.20 -14.43
C SER A 67 -7.74 2.69 -14.62
N ALA A 68 -8.45 2.46 -13.53
CA ALA A 68 -9.86 2.07 -13.53
C ALA A 68 -10.81 3.28 -13.63
N GLY A 69 -10.29 4.51 -13.68
CA GLY A 69 -11.10 5.74 -13.70
C GLY A 69 -11.78 6.04 -12.37
N ILE A 70 -11.25 5.53 -11.25
CA ILE A 70 -11.74 5.85 -9.92
C ILE A 70 -11.07 7.15 -9.45
N ASP A 71 -11.89 8.10 -9.02
CA ASP A 71 -11.41 9.37 -8.48
C ASP A 71 -10.55 9.13 -7.23
N ILE A 72 -9.35 9.71 -7.27
CA ILE A 72 -8.39 9.73 -6.17
C ILE A 72 -7.88 11.16 -6.01
N PRO A 73 -7.47 11.58 -4.80
CA PRO A 73 -6.86 12.89 -4.60
C PRO A 73 -5.64 13.08 -5.51
N VAL A 74 -5.36 14.31 -5.91
CA VAL A 74 -4.18 14.60 -6.75
C VAL A 74 -2.93 14.10 -6.03
N THR A 75 -2.22 13.16 -6.66
CA THR A 75 -1.12 12.43 -6.02
C THR A 75 0.11 12.43 -6.92
N GLY A 76 1.20 13.03 -6.43
CA GLY A 76 2.53 12.92 -7.01
C GLY A 76 3.33 11.79 -6.34
N PHE A 77 4.13 11.09 -7.14
CA PHE A 77 5.10 10.10 -6.63
C PHE A 77 6.52 10.56 -6.91
N ALA A 78 7.42 10.28 -5.97
CA ALA A 78 8.82 10.60 -6.14
C ALA A 78 9.76 9.56 -5.53
N SER A 79 10.81 9.26 -6.28
CA SER A 79 11.98 8.55 -5.78
C SER A 79 13.18 9.48 -5.85
N SER A 80 13.66 9.94 -4.69
CA SER A 80 14.88 10.76 -4.57
C SER A 80 15.02 11.87 -5.62
N SER A 81 13.93 12.51 -6.04
CA SER A 81 14.02 13.59 -7.05
C SER A 81 14.92 14.67 -6.46
N LYS A 82 15.78 15.32 -7.24
CA LYS A 82 16.43 16.58 -6.81
C LYS A 82 15.46 17.75 -6.87
N ASP A 83 14.37 17.59 -7.63
CA ASP A 83 13.34 18.58 -7.85
C ASP A 83 12.20 18.46 -6.84
N THR A 84 12.42 19.00 -5.64
CA THR A 84 11.39 19.07 -4.60
C THR A 84 10.23 19.98 -5.02
N LYS A 85 10.54 21.07 -5.71
CA LYS A 85 9.57 22.10 -6.08
C LYS A 85 8.59 21.57 -7.11
N GLY A 86 9.10 20.93 -8.17
CA GLY A 86 8.26 20.32 -9.20
C GLY A 86 7.27 19.29 -8.64
N ILE A 87 7.66 18.49 -7.64
CA ILE A 87 6.73 17.54 -7.01
C ILE A 87 5.63 18.26 -6.23
N ILE A 88 5.98 19.27 -5.44
CA ILE A 88 4.98 20.06 -4.70
C ILE A 88 4.02 20.74 -5.69
N ASP A 89 4.58 21.30 -6.77
CA ASP A 89 3.82 22.00 -7.79
C ASP A 89 2.94 21.04 -8.63
N THR A 90 3.26 19.73 -8.66
CA THR A 90 2.41 18.69 -9.29
C THR A 90 1.10 18.50 -8.52
N VAL A 91 1.12 18.66 -7.19
CA VAL A 91 -0.09 18.65 -6.36
C VAL A 91 -0.79 20.00 -6.41
N GLY A 92 -0.03 21.09 -6.61
CA GLY A 92 -0.56 22.41 -6.94
C GLY A 92 -1.10 23.22 -5.74
N SER A 93 -1.18 22.62 -4.55
CA SER A 93 -1.70 23.28 -3.35
C SER A 93 -0.95 22.88 -2.08
N THR A 94 -0.99 23.77 -1.07
CA THR A 94 -0.71 23.47 0.34
C THR A 94 -1.90 23.97 1.16
N PRO A 95 -2.33 23.29 2.24
CA PRO A 95 -1.70 22.14 2.88
C PRO A 95 -1.64 20.88 2.00
N LEU A 96 -0.63 20.03 2.21
CA LEU A 96 -0.48 18.75 1.50
C LEU A 96 -0.06 17.63 2.44
N ILE A 97 -0.29 16.38 2.03
CA ILE A 97 0.08 15.17 2.76
C ILE A 97 1.30 14.53 2.14
N ILE A 98 2.31 14.19 2.95
CA ILE A 98 3.49 13.42 2.54
C ILE A 98 3.39 12.03 3.18
N LYS A 99 3.38 10.98 2.37
CA LYS A 99 3.29 9.58 2.82
C LYS A 99 4.56 8.82 2.45
N LEU A 100 5.23 8.20 3.42
CA LEU A 100 6.28 7.23 3.14
C LEU A 100 5.66 6.00 2.46
N ALA A 101 6.28 5.55 1.36
CA ALA A 101 5.82 4.37 0.63
C ALA A 101 5.94 3.12 1.54
N GLU A 102 7.12 2.95 2.13
CA GLU A 102 7.42 1.91 3.11
C GLU A 102 7.22 2.46 4.52
N SER A 103 6.05 2.20 5.08
CA SER A 103 5.68 2.68 6.41
C SER A 103 4.63 1.75 7.00
N SER A 104 4.77 1.41 8.28
CA SER A 104 3.83 0.56 9.00
C SER A 104 3.07 1.38 10.05
N GLN A 105 1.80 1.01 10.29
CA GLN A 105 1.00 1.51 11.43
C GLN A 105 0.91 3.05 11.52
N GLY A 106 0.67 3.75 10.41
CA GLY A 106 0.44 5.21 10.40
C GLY A 106 1.67 6.08 10.67
N ARG A 107 2.81 5.49 11.03
CA ARG A 107 4.09 6.20 11.12
C ARG A 107 4.56 6.46 9.70
N GLY A 108 4.66 7.73 9.30
CA GLY A 108 5.06 8.12 7.94
C GLY A 108 3.98 8.81 7.12
N VAL A 109 2.90 9.31 7.73
CA VAL A 109 2.02 10.30 7.13
C VAL A 109 2.27 11.64 7.82
N ILE A 110 2.58 12.68 7.06
CA ILE A 110 2.89 14.02 7.56
C ILE A 110 2.01 15.03 6.83
N LEU A 111 1.33 15.89 7.59
CA LEU A 111 0.67 17.08 7.06
C LEU A 111 1.71 18.22 6.99
N ALA A 112 1.87 18.80 5.80
CA ALA A 112 2.69 19.98 5.60
C ALA A 112 1.78 21.17 5.24
N GLU A 113 1.58 22.06 6.22
CA GLU A 113 0.67 23.21 6.08
C GLU A 113 1.18 24.28 5.11
N THR A 114 2.48 24.32 4.86
CA THR A 114 3.11 25.30 3.98
C THR A 114 4.08 24.64 3.02
N LYS A 115 4.34 25.29 1.88
CA LYS A 115 5.35 24.85 0.90
C LYS A 115 6.72 24.66 1.55
N LYS A 116 7.12 25.55 2.47
CA LYS A 116 8.40 25.47 3.19
C LYS A 116 8.46 24.25 4.14
N ALA A 117 7.35 23.92 4.80
CA ALA A 117 7.27 22.71 5.61
C ALA A 117 7.38 21.45 4.73
N ALA A 118 6.69 21.42 3.60
CA ALA A 118 6.76 20.32 2.64
C ALA A 118 8.19 20.13 2.11
N GLU A 119 8.86 21.23 1.72
CA GLU A 119 10.26 21.19 1.26
C GLU A 119 11.20 20.61 2.32
N THR A 120 11.04 21.01 3.58
CA THR A 120 11.84 20.52 4.71
C THR A 120 11.67 19.01 4.91
N VAL A 121 10.42 18.54 4.93
CA VAL A 121 10.10 17.13 5.13
C VAL A 121 10.62 16.27 3.98
N ILE A 122 10.40 16.70 2.73
CA ILE A 122 10.89 16.00 1.55
C ILE A 122 12.42 15.93 1.55
N SER A 123 13.10 17.02 1.93
CA SER A 123 14.57 17.04 2.03
C SER A 123 15.07 16.03 3.07
N ALA A 124 14.41 15.93 4.22
CA ALA A 124 14.74 14.94 5.24
C ALA A 124 14.57 13.50 4.72
N PHE A 125 13.46 13.20 4.05
CA PHE A 125 13.19 11.88 3.47
C PHE A 125 14.16 11.51 2.35
N ARG A 126 14.60 12.49 1.55
CA ARG A 126 15.66 12.28 0.56
C ARG A 126 16.97 11.86 1.22
N GLY A 127 17.35 12.48 2.34
CA GLY A 127 18.54 12.08 3.10
C GLY A 127 18.50 10.63 3.57
N LEU A 128 17.29 10.13 3.86
CA LEU A 128 17.03 8.74 4.25
C LEU A 128 16.87 7.78 3.06
N LYS A 129 17.00 8.28 1.81
CA LYS A 129 16.75 7.52 0.57
C LYS A 129 15.37 6.84 0.53
N ALA A 130 14.38 7.45 1.17
CA ALA A 130 13.04 6.89 1.23
C ALA A 130 12.22 7.24 -0.01
N HIS A 131 11.38 6.30 -0.45
CA HIS A 131 10.32 6.55 -1.43
C HIS A 131 9.11 7.17 -0.73
N PHE A 132 8.49 8.17 -1.36
CA PHE A 132 7.32 8.85 -0.78
C PHE A 132 6.32 9.30 -1.85
N LEU A 133 5.09 9.50 -1.38
CA LEU A 133 3.99 10.11 -2.11
C LEU A 133 3.75 11.51 -1.54
N VAL A 134 3.35 12.44 -2.39
CA VAL A 134 2.85 13.76 -2.03
C VAL A 134 1.42 13.83 -2.56
N GLN A 135 0.47 14.19 -1.72
CA GLN A 135 -0.95 14.12 -2.03
C GLN A 135 -1.65 15.39 -1.55
N GLU A 136 -2.67 15.80 -2.29
CA GLU A 136 -3.60 16.85 -1.88
C GLU A 136 -4.18 16.59 -0.49
N PHE A 137 -4.31 17.65 0.32
CA PHE A 137 -5.04 17.58 1.57
C PHE A 137 -6.51 17.93 1.35
N ILE A 138 -7.40 17.00 1.72
CA ILE A 138 -8.85 17.16 1.60
C ILE A 138 -9.37 17.82 2.87
N GLU A 139 -9.35 19.16 2.92
CA GLU A 139 -9.71 19.95 4.10
C GLU A 139 -11.20 19.81 4.45
N GLU A 140 -12.06 19.69 3.44
CA GLU A 140 -13.51 19.54 3.58
C GLU A 140 -13.91 18.24 4.30
N SER A 141 -13.02 17.25 4.35
CA SER A 141 -13.23 16.01 5.09
C SER A 141 -13.32 16.23 6.60
N LYS A 142 -12.77 17.34 7.12
CA LYS A 142 -12.68 17.64 8.56
C LYS A 142 -12.06 16.51 9.39
N GLY A 143 -11.19 15.71 8.78
CA GLY A 143 -10.54 14.58 9.42
C GLY A 143 -11.42 13.34 9.58
N GLU A 144 -12.58 13.30 8.92
CA GLU A 144 -13.46 12.14 8.88
C GLU A 144 -13.25 11.35 7.59
N ASP A 145 -13.25 10.02 7.70
CA ASP A 145 -13.18 9.10 6.57
C ASP A 145 -14.30 8.07 6.61
N ILE A 146 -14.76 7.63 5.43
CA ILE A 146 -15.76 6.58 5.30
C ILE A 146 -15.05 5.28 4.93
N ARG A 147 -15.23 4.26 5.76
CA ARG A 147 -14.71 2.92 5.49
C ARG A 147 -15.80 1.99 4.99
N CYS A 148 -15.77 1.69 3.69
CA CYS A 148 -16.66 0.70 3.08
C CYS A 148 -16.02 -0.70 3.13
N LEU A 149 -16.75 -1.70 3.63
CA LEU A 149 -16.34 -3.11 3.60
C LEU A 149 -17.00 -3.80 2.41
N VAL A 150 -16.21 -4.14 1.39
CA VAL A 150 -16.70 -4.78 0.16
C VAL A 150 -16.43 -6.29 0.18
N VAL A 151 -17.46 -7.10 -0.06
CA VAL A 151 -17.40 -8.56 -0.14
C VAL A 151 -18.21 -9.06 -1.33
N GLY A 152 -17.55 -9.69 -2.31
CA GLY A 152 -18.23 -10.31 -3.45
C GLY A 152 -18.98 -9.32 -4.35
N GLY A 153 -18.45 -8.10 -4.49
CA GLY A 153 -19.05 -7.04 -5.32
C GLY A 153 -20.18 -6.27 -4.64
N ARG A 154 -20.27 -6.32 -3.30
CA ARG A 154 -21.25 -5.61 -2.48
C ARG A 154 -20.58 -4.96 -1.29
#